data_AF-A0A4S4DFL8-F1
#
_entry.id   AF-A0A4S4DFL8-F1
#
_cell.length_a   1.000
_cell.length_b   1.000
_cell.length_c   1.000
_cell.angle_alpha   90.00
_cell.angle_beta   90.00
_cell.angle_gamma   90.00
#
_symmetry.space_group_name_H-M   'P 1'
#
loop_
_entity.id
_entity.type
_entity.pdbx_description
1 polymer ?
#
loop_
_entity_poly.entity_id
_entity_poly.type
_entity_poly.pdbx_seq_one_letter_code
_entity_poly.pdbx_strand_id
1 'polypeptide(L)'
;MALILHAGKTNKNAFKTLIAAEYSGVQVELAPNFEMGVSNKTPKFIKMNPIGKVPVLETPDGPIFKSNAIARYVARLKSDNPLCGSSLTECAHVEQWIDFASLEVDANILNWFRPRMGHTVYLPPAEEAAISALKRGLGALNTYLASNTYLVGHAVTLADIIMTCNLYLGFTRLMTSEFTDSVNILHVYDTVFHGFSAALTTSQAGYVLQHPSILATFADRRRQLHTTRSPQFLDLRNQRGLWSESDYGSDVIIGLFDTGIWPERRSFLDLNLGLVPSWWKGVC
;
A
#
# COMPACT_ATOMS: atom_id res chain seq x y z
N MET A 1 -28.93 -1.63 2.48
CA MET A 1 -28.25 -1.57 1.16
C MET A 1 -26.76 -1.47 1.45
N ALA A 2 -25.92 -2.27 0.78
CA ALA A 2 -24.47 -2.21 0.98
C ALA A 2 -23.92 -0.89 0.42
N LEU A 3 -22.93 -0.31 1.11
CA LEU A 3 -22.18 0.84 0.60
C LEU A 3 -21.09 0.35 -0.35
N ILE A 4 -20.83 1.10 -1.42
CA ILE A 4 -19.86 0.71 -2.45
C ILE A 4 -18.54 1.44 -2.25
N LEU A 5 -17.46 0.69 -2.08
CA LEU A 5 -16.10 1.17 -1.89
C LEU A 5 -15.28 0.95 -3.16
N HIS A 6 -14.88 2.04 -3.82
CA HIS A 6 -14.03 1.97 -5.00
C HIS A 6 -12.55 1.90 -4.62
N ALA A 7 -11.97 0.73 -4.77
CA ALA A 7 -10.53 0.50 -4.64
C ALA A 7 -10.12 -0.86 -5.24
N GLY A 8 -8.84 -1.03 -5.52
CA GLY A 8 -8.27 -2.34 -5.85
C GLY A 8 -8.26 -3.29 -4.65
N LYS A 9 -8.42 -4.59 -4.89
CA LYS A 9 -8.56 -5.64 -3.86
C LYS A 9 -7.40 -5.73 -2.87
N THR A 10 -6.20 -5.31 -3.24
CA THR A 10 -4.98 -5.37 -2.41
C THR A 10 -4.61 -4.03 -1.80
N ASN A 11 -5.52 -3.04 -1.85
CA ASN A 11 -5.21 -1.68 -1.40
C ASN A 11 -5.28 -1.56 0.12
N LYS A 12 -4.13 -1.37 0.78
CA LYS A 12 -4.03 -1.18 2.24
C LYS A 12 -4.94 -0.09 2.80
N ASN A 13 -5.22 0.95 2.02
CA ASN A 13 -6.07 2.06 2.46
C ASN A 13 -7.55 1.70 2.41
N ALA A 14 -7.96 0.76 1.55
CA ALA A 14 -9.31 0.22 1.52
C ALA A 14 -9.58 -0.75 2.68
N PHE A 15 -8.56 -1.51 3.11
CA PHE A 15 -8.66 -2.42 4.26
C PHE A 15 -9.14 -1.72 5.53
N LYS A 16 -8.73 -0.46 5.76
CA LYS A 16 -9.21 0.37 6.88
C LYS A 16 -10.74 0.41 6.96
N THR A 17 -11.38 0.65 5.83
CA THR A 17 -12.84 0.73 5.72
C THR A 17 -13.48 -0.64 5.85
N LEU A 18 -12.93 -1.66 5.18
CA LEU A 18 -13.50 -3.01 5.21
C LEU A 18 -13.45 -3.64 6.61
N ILE A 19 -12.33 -3.46 7.33
CA ILE A 19 -12.19 -3.94 8.71
C ILE A 19 -13.12 -3.14 9.64
N ALA A 20 -13.17 -1.81 9.51
CA ALA A 20 -14.09 -1.00 10.30
C ALA A 20 -15.56 -1.40 10.04
N ALA A 21 -15.92 -1.69 8.79
CA ALA A 21 -17.24 -2.16 8.39
C ALA A 21 -17.61 -3.47 9.09
N GLU A 22 -16.70 -4.45 9.08
CA GLU A 22 -16.88 -5.74 9.75
C GLU A 22 -17.13 -5.58 11.25
N TYR A 23 -16.25 -4.85 11.95
CA TYR A 23 -16.40 -4.56 13.38
C TYR A 23 -17.71 -3.83 13.72
N SER A 24 -18.22 -3.02 12.78
CA SER A 24 -19.42 -2.21 12.97
C SER A 24 -20.70 -2.92 12.51
N GLY A 25 -20.60 -4.12 11.93
CA GLY A 25 -21.72 -4.79 11.26
C GLY A 25 -22.32 -3.97 10.11
N VAL A 26 -21.53 -3.10 9.48
CA VAL A 26 -21.94 -2.30 8.33
C VAL A 26 -21.55 -3.03 7.06
N GLN A 27 -22.48 -3.18 6.13
CA GLN A 27 -22.21 -3.83 4.85
C GLN A 27 -21.49 -2.86 3.90
N VAL A 28 -20.24 -3.17 3.58
CA VAL A 28 -19.42 -2.44 2.60
C VAL A 28 -18.86 -3.43 1.59
N GLU A 29 -19.10 -3.19 0.32
CA GLU A 29 -18.63 -4.04 -0.77
C GLU A 29 -17.63 -3.27 -1.65
N LEU A 30 -16.61 -3.97 -2.15
CA LEU A 30 -15.73 -3.38 -3.15
C LEU A 30 -16.48 -3.25 -4.48
N ALA A 31 -16.29 -2.11 -5.15
CA ALA A 31 -16.85 -1.89 -6.48
C ALA A 31 -16.42 -3.02 -7.43
N PRO A 32 -17.37 -3.69 -8.12
CA PRO A 32 -17.05 -4.79 -9.02
C PRO A 32 -16.21 -4.27 -10.18
N ASN A 33 -15.24 -5.08 -10.63
CA ASN A 33 -14.39 -4.79 -11.78
C ASN A 33 -13.63 -3.47 -11.69
N PHE A 34 -13.32 -2.99 -10.48
CA PHE A 34 -12.46 -1.81 -10.31
C PHE A 34 -11.03 -2.10 -10.79
N GLU A 35 -10.56 -1.30 -11.74
CA GLU A 35 -9.21 -1.37 -12.29
C GLU A 35 -8.44 -0.07 -12.01
N MET A 36 -7.34 -0.18 -11.27
CA MET A 36 -6.50 0.96 -10.95
C MET A 36 -5.79 1.45 -12.21
N GLY A 37 -5.96 2.72 -12.51
CA GLY A 37 -5.46 3.41 -13.68
C GLY A 37 -6.49 3.61 -14.79
N VAL A 38 -7.60 2.86 -14.74
CA VAL A 38 -8.73 2.95 -15.69
C VAL A 38 -9.95 3.51 -14.97
N SER A 39 -10.50 2.79 -14.00
CA SER A 39 -11.75 3.16 -13.32
C SER A 39 -11.63 4.51 -12.60
N ASN A 40 -10.49 4.78 -11.94
CA ASN A 40 -10.24 6.02 -11.20
C ASN A 40 -9.92 7.25 -12.07
N LYS A 41 -9.74 7.07 -13.38
CA LYS A 41 -9.57 8.17 -14.33
C LYS A 41 -10.86 8.62 -15.01
N THR A 42 -11.92 7.80 -14.94
CA THR A 42 -13.19 8.12 -15.60
C THR A 42 -13.75 9.46 -15.11
N PRO A 43 -14.44 10.25 -15.95
CA PRO A 43 -15.08 11.50 -15.51
C PRO A 43 -16.04 11.29 -14.34
N LYS A 44 -16.74 10.14 -14.31
CA LYS A 44 -17.60 9.74 -13.20
C LYS A 44 -16.83 9.63 -11.88
N PHE A 45 -15.66 8.96 -11.89
CA PHE A 45 -14.85 8.82 -10.70
C PHE A 45 -14.20 10.14 -10.27
N ILE A 46 -13.69 10.93 -11.22
CA ILE A 46 -13.08 12.23 -10.92
C ILE A 46 -14.10 13.19 -10.29
N LYS A 47 -15.39 13.10 -10.65
CA LYS A 47 -16.46 13.83 -9.97
C LYS A 47 -16.63 13.43 -8.50
N MET A 48 -16.31 12.19 -8.13
CA MET A 48 -16.35 11.71 -6.74
C MET A 48 -15.08 12.04 -5.95
N ASN A 49 -13.92 11.97 -6.60
CA ASN A 49 -12.64 12.38 -6.03
C ASN A 49 -11.81 13.12 -7.09
N PRO A 50 -11.69 14.46 -6.99
CA PRO A 50 -10.97 15.27 -7.98
C PRO A 50 -9.50 14.90 -8.17
N ILE A 51 -8.89 14.19 -7.21
CA ILE A 51 -7.48 13.78 -7.27
C ILE A 51 -7.34 12.38 -7.91
N GLY A 52 -8.44 11.70 -8.23
CA GLY A 52 -8.43 10.37 -8.86
C GLY A 52 -7.76 9.28 -8.01
N LYS A 53 -7.71 9.47 -6.69
CA LYS A 53 -7.12 8.51 -5.75
C LYS A 53 -8.18 7.59 -5.13
N VAL A 54 -7.72 6.43 -4.69
CA VAL A 54 -8.53 5.45 -3.97
C VAL A 54 -8.08 5.32 -2.51
N PRO A 55 -8.96 4.89 -1.58
CA PRO A 55 -10.37 4.55 -1.80
C PRO A 55 -11.32 5.77 -1.89
N VAL A 56 -12.50 5.53 -2.47
CA VAL A 56 -13.68 6.42 -2.45
C VAL A 56 -14.91 5.59 -2.08
N LEU A 57 -15.70 6.05 -1.12
CA LEU A 57 -16.95 5.41 -0.71
C LEU A 57 -18.14 6.16 -1.29
N GLU A 58 -19.05 5.45 -1.96
CA GLU A 58 -20.36 5.98 -2.33
C GLU A 58 -21.30 5.92 -1.11
N THR A 59 -21.95 7.04 -0.80
CA THR A 59 -22.97 7.14 0.25
C THR A 59 -24.23 7.82 -0.30
N PRO A 60 -25.39 7.68 0.35
CA PRO A 60 -26.62 8.34 -0.08
C PRO A 60 -26.51 9.87 -0.18
N ASP A 61 -25.69 10.48 0.68
CA ASP A 61 -25.52 11.94 0.77
C ASP A 61 -24.37 12.47 -0.09
N GLY A 62 -23.68 11.58 -0.79
CA GLY A 62 -22.55 11.91 -1.67
C GLY A 62 -21.29 11.09 -1.40
N PRO A 63 -20.28 11.19 -2.28
CA PRO A 63 -19.06 10.41 -2.15
C PRO A 63 -18.13 10.95 -1.05
N ILE A 64 -17.47 10.06 -0.33
CA ILE A 64 -16.44 10.38 0.65
C ILE A 64 -15.10 9.81 0.19
N PHE A 65 -14.06 10.64 0.14
CA PHE A 65 -12.69 10.22 -0.18
C PHE A 65 -11.74 10.52 0.99
N LYS A 66 -10.55 9.91 0.97
CA LYS A 66 -9.59 9.75 2.10
C LYS A 66 -9.96 8.58 3.01
N SER A 67 -9.09 7.58 3.08
CA SER A 67 -9.36 6.32 3.78
C SER A 67 -9.68 6.47 5.26
N ASN A 68 -8.94 7.31 6.00
CA ASN A 68 -9.25 7.54 7.42
C ASN A 68 -10.61 8.22 7.61
N ALA A 69 -11.02 9.13 6.71
CA ALA A 69 -12.33 9.79 6.77
C ALA A 69 -13.46 8.79 6.46
N ILE A 70 -13.27 7.94 5.45
CA ILE A 70 -14.21 6.87 5.10
C ILE A 70 -14.37 5.89 6.26
N ALA A 71 -13.26 5.44 6.88
CA ALA A 71 -13.31 4.52 8.02
C ALA A 71 -14.06 5.13 9.22
N ARG A 72 -13.85 6.42 9.52
CA ARG A 72 -14.63 7.15 10.54
C ARG A 72 -16.12 7.21 10.20
N TYR A 73 -16.45 7.52 8.95
CA TYR A 73 -17.84 7.56 8.50
C TYR A 73 -18.52 6.21 8.73
N VAL A 74 -17.90 5.12 8.28
CA VAL A 74 -18.44 3.77 8.43
C VAL A 74 -18.59 3.38 9.90
N ALA A 75 -17.60 3.67 10.75
CA ALA A 75 -17.70 3.41 12.18
C ALA A 75 -18.88 4.17 12.82
N ARG A 76 -19.09 5.43 12.43
CA ARG A 76 -20.12 6.31 13.00
C ARG A 76 -21.54 6.06 12.49
N LEU A 77 -21.74 5.17 11.50
CA LEU A 77 -23.08 4.75 11.07
C LEU A 77 -23.82 3.95 12.16
N LYS A 78 -23.11 3.47 13.17
CA LYS A 78 -23.67 2.88 14.38
C LYS A 78 -23.33 3.78 15.56
N SER A 79 -24.35 4.28 16.26
CA SER A 79 -24.21 5.25 17.35
C SER A 79 -23.51 4.68 18.60
N ASP A 80 -23.53 3.37 18.78
CA ASP A 80 -22.91 2.67 19.91
C ASP A 80 -21.71 1.84 19.44
N ASN A 81 -20.78 2.51 18.73
CA ASN A 81 -19.62 1.86 18.17
C ASN A 81 -18.34 2.28 18.91
N PRO A 82 -17.67 1.35 19.61
CA PRO A 82 -16.47 1.67 20.39
C PRO A 82 -15.28 2.08 19.51
N LEU A 83 -15.34 1.86 18.19
CA LEU A 83 -14.23 2.14 17.29
C LEU A 83 -13.80 3.63 17.28
N CYS A 84 -14.69 4.55 17.66
CA CYS A 84 -14.39 5.99 17.72
C CYS A 84 -14.01 6.50 19.11
N GLY A 85 -13.96 5.64 20.14
CA GLY A 85 -13.82 6.04 21.55
C GLY A 85 -15.17 6.34 22.22
N SER A 86 -15.25 6.16 23.54
CA SER A 86 -16.49 6.25 24.32
C SER A 86 -16.62 7.56 25.11
N SER A 87 -15.55 8.36 25.16
CA SER A 87 -15.52 9.68 25.80
C SER A 87 -14.82 10.69 24.91
N LEU A 88 -15.01 11.99 25.17
CA LEU A 88 -14.30 13.03 24.42
C LEU A 88 -12.78 12.84 24.44
N THR A 89 -12.22 12.40 25.56
CA THR A 89 -10.80 12.11 25.73
C THR A 89 -10.37 10.90 24.91
N GLU A 90 -11.14 9.80 24.93
CA GLU A 90 -10.83 8.63 24.11
C GLU A 90 -10.94 8.94 22.62
N CYS A 91 -11.97 9.68 22.20
CA CYS A 91 -12.10 10.17 20.83
C CYS A 91 -10.84 10.95 20.42
N ALA A 92 -10.37 11.87 21.26
CA ALA A 92 -9.15 12.64 20.99
C ALA A 92 -7.90 11.74 20.90
N HIS A 93 -7.77 10.74 21.76
CA HIS A 93 -6.67 9.78 21.69
C HIS A 93 -6.73 8.90 20.43
N VAL A 94 -7.93 8.50 19.98
CA VAL A 94 -8.10 7.77 18.72
C VAL A 94 -7.60 8.63 17.56
N GLU A 95 -8.01 9.90 17.50
CA GLU A 95 -7.54 10.83 16.48
C GLU A 95 -6.03 11.06 16.54
N GLN A 96 -5.46 11.23 17.74
CA GLN A 96 -4.02 11.36 17.96
C GLN A 96 -3.24 10.18 17.35
N TRP A 97 -3.68 8.94 17.61
CA TRP A 97 -2.99 7.76 17.08
C TRP A 97 -3.23 7.55 15.58
N ILE A 98 -4.37 7.99 15.04
CA ILE A 98 -4.61 7.99 13.58
C ILE A 98 -3.65 8.95 12.87
N ASP A 99 -3.45 10.15 13.43
CA ASP A 99 -2.54 11.15 12.89
C ASP A 99 -1.09 10.67 13.01
N PHE A 100 -0.70 10.14 14.18
CA PHE A 100 0.61 9.51 14.37
C PHE A 100 0.84 8.38 13.35
N ALA A 101 -0.11 7.46 13.19
CA ALA A 101 -0.02 6.37 12.22
C ALA A 101 0.13 6.87 10.78
N SER A 102 -0.45 8.02 10.45
CA SER A 102 -0.44 8.58 9.09
C SER A 102 0.84 9.37 8.81
N LEU A 103 1.33 10.13 9.78
CA LEU A 103 2.44 11.08 9.62
C LEU A 103 3.79 10.49 10.03
N GLU A 104 3.84 9.68 11.09
CA GLU A 104 5.09 9.12 11.62
C GLU A 104 5.37 7.72 11.06
N VAL A 105 4.33 6.98 10.69
CA VAL A 105 4.46 5.60 10.19
C VAL A 105 4.24 5.53 8.68
N ASP A 106 3.03 5.79 8.18
CA ASP A 106 2.69 5.59 6.77
C ASP A 106 3.50 6.49 5.83
N ALA A 107 3.65 7.77 6.17
CA ALA A 107 4.42 8.70 5.35
C ALA A 107 5.88 8.26 5.20
N ASN A 108 6.51 7.82 6.30
CA ASN A 108 7.89 7.35 6.28
C ASN A 108 8.04 6.00 5.56
N ILE A 109 7.11 5.07 5.73
CA ILE A 109 7.07 3.82 4.94
C ILE A 109 6.92 4.14 3.45
N LEU A 110 6.06 5.08 3.07
CA LEU A 110 5.85 5.45 1.65
C LEU A 110 7.07 6.16 1.06
N ASN A 111 7.76 6.99 1.84
CA ASN A 111 9.01 7.66 1.42
C ASN A 111 10.16 6.67 1.24
N TRP A 112 10.16 5.55 1.97
CA TRP A 112 11.09 4.44 1.75
C TRP A 112 10.65 3.55 0.56
N PHE A 113 9.36 3.21 0.49
CA PHE A 113 8.81 2.30 -0.51
C PHE A 113 8.85 2.84 -1.94
N ARG A 114 8.36 4.07 -2.16
CA ARG A 114 8.14 4.61 -3.51
C ARG A 114 9.43 4.71 -4.34
N PRO A 115 10.57 5.18 -3.80
CA PRO A 115 11.81 5.20 -4.56
C PRO A 115 12.31 3.79 -4.90
N ARG A 116 12.17 2.82 -3.98
CA ARG A 116 12.57 1.43 -4.18
C ARG A 116 11.74 0.72 -5.26
N MET A 117 10.49 1.13 -5.45
CA MET A 117 9.63 0.65 -6.54
C MET A 117 9.76 1.45 -7.84
N GLY A 118 10.64 2.46 -7.90
CA GLY A 118 10.80 3.30 -9.09
C GLY A 118 9.66 4.31 -9.32
N HIS A 119 8.76 4.50 -8.35
CA HIS A 119 7.67 5.47 -8.46
C HIS A 119 8.13 6.91 -8.26
N THR A 120 9.27 7.09 -7.57
CA THR A 120 9.92 8.39 -7.32
C THR A 120 11.44 8.24 -7.45
N VAL A 121 12.16 9.37 -7.54
CA VAL A 121 13.62 9.37 -7.61
C VAL A 121 14.21 8.81 -6.30
N TYR A 122 15.20 7.92 -6.44
CA TYR A 122 15.97 7.40 -5.31
C TYR A 122 17.08 8.36 -4.91
N LEU A 123 17.03 8.83 -3.67
CA LEU A 123 18.03 9.69 -3.04
C LEU A 123 18.43 9.04 -1.70
N PRO A 124 19.67 8.50 -1.56
CA PRO A 124 20.07 7.79 -0.34
C PRO A 124 19.85 8.57 0.96
N PRO A 125 20.21 9.88 1.06
CA PRO A 125 19.99 10.63 2.30
C PRO A 125 18.51 10.78 2.68
N ALA A 126 17.62 10.86 1.69
CA ALA A 126 16.18 10.98 1.94
C ALA A 126 15.59 9.66 2.44
N GLU A 127 16.06 8.53 1.92
CA GLU A 127 15.66 7.22 2.40
C GLU A 127 16.18 6.95 3.81
N GLU A 128 17.45 7.24 4.08
CA GLU A 128 18.04 7.11 5.42
C GLU A 128 17.27 7.95 6.45
N ALA A 129 16.93 9.19 6.11
CA ALA A 129 16.11 10.05 6.95
C ALA A 129 14.71 9.45 7.22
N ALA A 130 14.05 8.89 6.20
CA ALA A 130 12.76 8.23 6.35
C ALA A 130 12.83 6.98 7.23
N ILE A 131 13.87 6.15 7.06
CA ILE A 131 14.10 4.96 7.88
C ILE A 131 14.37 5.36 9.34
N SER A 132 15.22 6.36 9.57
CA SER A 132 15.49 6.87 10.93
C SER A 132 14.24 7.45 11.58
N ALA A 133 13.41 8.20 10.84
CA ALA A 133 12.15 8.71 11.35
C ALA A 133 11.16 7.59 11.68
N LEU A 134 11.02 6.60 10.79
CA LEU A 134 10.19 5.43 11.01
C LEU A 134 10.65 4.66 12.27
N LYS A 135 11.95 4.43 12.44
CA LYS A 135 12.50 3.76 13.64
C LYS A 135 12.17 4.53 14.92
N ARG A 136 12.18 5.86 14.92
CA ARG A 136 11.73 6.67 16.07
C ARG A 136 10.24 6.46 16.36
N GLY A 137 9.40 6.51 15.33
CA GLY A 137 7.96 6.26 15.47
C GLY A 137 7.65 4.86 16.00
N LEU A 138 8.29 3.83 15.44
CA LEU A 138 8.16 2.45 15.91
C LEU A 138 8.69 2.27 17.33
N GLY A 139 9.77 2.95 17.70
CA GLY A 139 10.28 2.96 19.07
C GLY A 139 9.26 3.52 20.07
N ALA A 140 8.66 4.69 19.75
CA ALA A 140 7.61 5.28 20.57
C ALA A 140 6.37 4.38 20.69
N LEU A 141 5.94 3.78 19.56
CA LEU A 141 4.85 2.82 19.53
C LEU A 141 5.15 1.59 20.40
N ASN A 142 6.34 1.03 20.31
CA ASN A 142 6.76 -0.14 21.09
C ASN A 142 6.80 0.17 22.59
N THR A 143 7.35 1.33 22.98
CA THR A 143 7.35 1.77 24.39
C THR A 143 5.93 1.95 24.91
N TYR A 144 5.03 2.53 24.12
CA TYR A 144 3.62 2.69 24.51
C TYR A 144 2.92 1.34 24.68
N LEU A 145 3.06 0.43 23.71
CA LEU A 145 2.41 -0.88 23.73
C LEU A 145 3.01 -1.85 24.76
N ALA A 146 4.20 -1.57 25.30
CA ALA A 146 4.77 -2.36 26.39
C ALA A 146 3.92 -2.32 27.68
N SER A 147 3.06 -1.31 27.83
CA SER A 147 2.15 -1.18 28.97
C SER A 147 0.67 -1.09 28.57
N ASN A 148 0.35 -1.17 27.28
CA ASN A 148 -1.01 -1.01 26.77
C ASN A 148 -1.33 -2.09 25.74
N THR A 149 -2.42 -2.81 25.95
CA THR A 149 -2.88 -3.86 25.02
C THR A 149 -3.42 -3.28 23.70
N TYR A 150 -4.07 -2.11 23.78
CA TYR A 150 -4.64 -1.40 22.63
C TYR A 150 -4.10 0.03 22.60
N LEU A 151 -4.19 0.69 21.44
CA LEU A 151 -3.76 2.08 21.34
C LEU A 151 -4.61 3.03 22.19
N VAL A 152 -5.90 2.74 22.35
CA VAL A 152 -6.82 3.54 23.17
C VAL A 152 -7.77 2.63 23.95
N GLY A 153 -7.90 2.89 25.25
CA GLY A 153 -8.85 2.18 26.11
C GLY A 153 -8.52 0.70 26.26
N HIS A 154 -9.56 -0.15 26.22
CA HIS A 154 -9.47 -1.59 26.51
C HIS A 154 -10.03 -2.47 25.38
N ALA A 155 -10.19 -1.92 24.16
CA ALA A 155 -10.69 -2.64 23.00
C ALA A 155 -10.09 -2.07 21.71
N VAL A 156 -10.27 -2.79 20.59
CA VAL A 156 -9.87 -2.33 19.27
C VAL A 156 -10.61 -1.05 18.91
N THR A 157 -9.87 -0.06 18.41
CA THR A 157 -10.41 1.19 17.88
C THR A 157 -9.93 1.45 16.45
N LEU A 158 -10.40 2.53 15.83
CA LEU A 158 -9.87 2.98 14.54
C LEU A 158 -8.37 3.28 14.59
N ALA A 159 -7.81 3.61 15.76
CA ALA A 159 -6.37 3.78 15.93
C ALA A 159 -5.63 2.49 15.56
N ASP A 160 -6.05 1.35 16.12
CA ASP A 160 -5.42 0.05 15.92
C ASP A 160 -5.58 -0.43 14.46
N ILE A 161 -6.80 -0.29 13.92
CA ILE A 161 -7.12 -0.68 12.54
C ILE A 161 -6.26 0.13 11.56
N ILE A 162 -6.17 1.45 11.73
CA ILE A 162 -5.44 2.34 10.82
C ILE A 162 -3.93 2.14 10.97
N MET A 163 -3.42 1.99 12.19
CA MET A 163 -2.02 1.67 12.45
C MET A 163 -1.61 0.38 11.74
N THR A 164 -2.37 -0.69 11.94
CA THR A 164 -2.11 -2.00 11.32
C THR A 164 -2.12 -1.91 9.79
N CYS A 165 -3.13 -1.25 9.20
CA CYS A 165 -3.21 -1.07 7.75
C CYS A 165 -2.06 -0.23 7.19
N ASN A 166 -1.53 0.73 7.96
CA ASN A 166 -0.39 1.56 7.56
C ASN A 166 0.93 0.78 7.64
N LEU A 167 1.10 -0.07 8.65
CA LEU A 167 2.26 -0.95 8.81
C LEU A 167 2.33 -2.07 7.76
N TYR A 168 1.18 -2.50 7.22
CA TYR A 168 1.08 -3.61 6.26
C TYR A 168 2.13 -3.55 5.14
N LEU A 169 2.35 -2.38 4.53
CA LEU A 169 3.29 -2.24 3.42
C LEU A 169 4.75 -2.38 3.88
N GLY A 170 5.08 -1.86 5.06
CA GLY A 170 6.41 -2.00 5.65
C GLY A 170 6.73 -3.47 5.88
N PHE A 171 5.84 -4.19 6.57
CA PHE A 171 6.01 -5.61 6.86
C PHE A 171 6.06 -6.50 5.62
N THR A 172 5.23 -6.24 4.61
CA THR A 172 5.15 -7.12 3.45
C THR A 172 6.20 -6.85 2.38
N ARG A 173 6.86 -5.68 2.39
CA ARG A 173 7.74 -5.26 1.28
C ARG A 173 9.11 -4.73 1.69
N LEU A 174 9.31 -4.25 2.91
CA LEU A 174 10.52 -3.48 3.27
C LEU A 174 11.27 -4.01 4.50
N MET A 175 10.55 -4.31 5.57
CA MET A 175 11.13 -4.66 6.87
C MET A 175 11.61 -6.11 6.85
N THR A 176 12.88 -6.31 6.50
CA THR A 176 13.57 -7.62 6.55
C THR A 176 14.01 -7.96 7.97
N SER A 177 14.52 -9.17 8.20
CA SER A 177 15.04 -9.59 9.51
C SER A 177 16.17 -8.68 10.02
N GLU A 178 17.00 -8.10 9.16
CA GLU A 178 18.06 -7.16 9.58
C GLU A 178 17.51 -5.81 10.07
N PHE A 179 16.27 -5.45 9.69
CA PHE A 179 15.57 -4.31 10.31
C PHE A 179 15.20 -4.60 11.77
N THR A 180 15.20 -5.87 12.17
CA THR A 180 14.66 -6.38 13.44
C THR A 180 15.71 -7.01 14.36
N ASP A 181 17.01 -6.87 14.05
CA ASP A 181 18.18 -7.62 14.57
C ASP A 181 18.44 -7.59 16.10
N SER A 182 17.51 -8.15 16.86
CA SER A 182 17.78 -8.79 18.14
C SER A 182 16.78 -9.94 18.27
N VAL A 183 17.25 -11.18 18.51
CA VAL A 183 16.34 -12.32 18.76
C VAL A 183 15.70 -12.13 20.13
N ASN A 184 14.63 -11.34 20.13
CA ASN A 184 13.43 -11.46 20.93
C ASN A 184 12.32 -11.78 19.93
N ILE A 185 11.21 -12.37 20.35
CA ILE A 185 10.03 -12.44 19.49
C ILE A 185 9.75 -11.02 18.97
N LEU A 186 9.85 -10.84 17.66
CA LEU A 186 9.84 -9.52 17.06
C LEU A 186 8.43 -8.96 17.13
N HIS A 187 7.46 -9.79 16.77
CA HIS A 187 6.04 -9.51 16.85
C HIS A 187 5.28 -10.81 17.10
N VAL A 188 4.25 -10.76 17.94
CA VAL A 188 3.20 -11.78 18.03
C VAL A 188 1.97 -11.19 17.34
N TYR A 189 1.46 -11.91 16.36
CA TYR A 189 0.21 -11.62 15.66
C TYR A 189 -0.86 -12.53 16.30
N ASP A 190 -1.85 -11.94 16.94
CA ASP A 190 -2.93 -12.71 17.57
C ASP A 190 -4.32 -12.29 17.07
N THR A 191 -4.39 -11.20 16.30
CA THR A 191 -5.67 -10.55 15.97
C THR A 191 -6.25 -10.99 14.62
N VAL A 192 -5.42 -11.16 13.56
CA VAL A 192 -5.89 -11.50 12.20
C VAL A 192 -5.51 -12.92 11.78
N PHE A 193 -4.40 -13.42 12.29
CA PHE A 193 -3.98 -14.81 12.25
C PHE A 193 -3.10 -15.02 13.48
N HIS A 194 -3.14 -16.23 14.05
CA HIS A 194 -2.23 -16.59 15.13
C HIS A 194 -0.84 -16.87 14.54
N GLY A 195 0.14 -16.08 14.90
CA GLY A 195 1.50 -16.23 14.41
C GLY A 195 2.50 -15.36 15.13
N PHE A 196 3.77 -15.49 14.81
CA PHE A 196 4.81 -14.61 15.32
C PHE A 196 5.92 -14.47 14.29
N SER A 197 6.74 -13.44 14.44
CA SER A 197 8.01 -13.29 13.71
C SER A 197 9.16 -13.41 14.70
N ALA A 198 10.18 -14.17 14.31
CA ALA A 198 11.35 -14.42 15.12
C ALA A 198 12.57 -14.51 14.22
N ALA A 199 13.71 -14.04 14.70
CA ALA A 199 14.99 -14.34 14.09
C ALA A 199 15.47 -15.72 14.60
N LEU A 200 15.93 -16.57 13.68
CA LEU A 200 16.34 -17.95 13.96
C LEU A 200 17.78 -18.17 13.48
N THR A 201 18.53 -19.03 14.16
CA THR A 201 19.83 -19.50 13.65
C THR A 201 19.63 -20.49 12.49
N THR A 202 20.66 -20.71 11.67
CA THR A 202 20.60 -21.66 10.53
C THR A 202 20.16 -23.07 10.94
N SER A 203 20.60 -23.56 12.10
CA SER A 203 20.20 -24.87 12.62
C SER A 203 18.75 -24.89 13.08
N GLN A 204 18.26 -23.83 13.74
CA GLN A 204 16.87 -23.70 14.15
C GLN A 204 15.93 -23.58 12.96
N ALA A 205 16.27 -22.76 11.96
CA ALA A 205 15.51 -22.65 10.72
C ALA A 205 15.46 -24.00 9.98
N GLY A 206 16.57 -24.73 9.92
CA GLY A 206 16.64 -26.07 9.34
C GLY A 206 15.72 -27.08 10.03
N TYR A 207 15.64 -27.04 11.36
CA TYR A 207 14.72 -27.88 12.14
C TYR A 207 13.25 -27.51 11.88
N VAL A 208 12.93 -26.22 11.90
CA VAL A 208 11.57 -25.71 11.65
C VAL A 208 11.11 -26.09 10.24
N LEU A 209 11.93 -25.86 9.22
CA LEU A 209 11.60 -26.16 7.81
C LEU A 209 11.24 -27.63 7.53
N GLN A 210 11.69 -28.56 8.36
CA GLN A 210 11.41 -29.99 8.22
C GLN A 210 10.20 -30.44 9.04
N HIS A 211 9.57 -29.54 9.80
CA HIS A 211 8.49 -29.91 10.70
C HIS A 211 7.21 -30.24 9.90
N PRO A 212 6.56 -31.39 10.13
CA PRO A 212 5.44 -31.87 9.32
C PRO A 212 4.19 -30.97 9.39
N SER A 213 4.09 -30.09 10.39
CA SER A 213 3.00 -29.12 10.53
C SER A 213 3.17 -27.85 9.70
N ILE A 214 4.26 -27.69 8.95
CA ILE A 214 4.48 -26.52 8.09
C ILE A 214 3.92 -26.77 6.69
N LEU A 215 2.94 -25.94 6.31
CA LEU A 215 2.26 -26.06 5.02
C LEU A 215 3.11 -25.51 3.85
N ALA A 216 3.81 -24.39 4.05
CA ALA A 216 4.62 -23.74 3.02
C ALA A 216 5.68 -22.82 3.63
N THR A 217 6.81 -22.65 2.95
CA THR A 217 7.88 -21.72 3.33
C THR A 217 8.37 -20.90 2.13
N PHE A 218 8.79 -19.68 2.41
CA PHE A 218 9.29 -18.75 1.40
C PHE A 218 10.62 -18.17 1.87
N ALA A 219 11.67 -18.36 1.08
CA ALA A 219 12.97 -17.78 1.41
C ALA A 219 12.93 -16.26 1.22
N ASP A 220 13.28 -15.51 2.27
CA ASP A 220 13.55 -14.09 2.12
C ASP A 220 14.80 -13.92 1.24
N ARG A 221 14.71 -13.07 0.22
CA ARG A 221 15.78 -12.85 -0.74
C ARG A 221 16.00 -11.36 -0.88
N ARG A 222 17.18 -10.91 -0.46
CA ARG A 222 17.65 -9.56 -0.71
C ARG A 222 17.58 -9.27 -2.21
N ARG A 223 16.65 -8.39 -2.61
CA ARG A 223 16.54 -7.93 -3.98
C ARG A 223 17.63 -6.87 -4.20
N GLN A 224 18.55 -7.13 -5.11
CA GLN A 224 19.53 -6.12 -5.51
C GLN A 224 18.98 -5.27 -6.65
N LEU A 225 19.22 -3.97 -6.57
CA LEU A 225 18.88 -3.04 -7.63
C LEU A 225 19.84 -3.26 -8.79
N HIS A 226 19.42 -3.99 -9.82
CA HIS A 226 20.27 -4.29 -10.97
C HIS A 226 20.50 -3.07 -11.86
N THR A 227 19.47 -2.26 -12.11
CA THR A 227 19.60 -1.00 -12.84
C THR A 227 18.42 -0.07 -12.56
N THR A 228 18.69 1.22 -12.40
CA THR A 228 17.69 2.31 -12.49
C THR A 228 17.73 3.00 -13.85
N ARG A 229 18.60 2.53 -14.74
CA ARG A 229 18.91 3.07 -16.06
C ARG A 229 18.65 2.00 -17.12
N SER A 230 17.43 1.47 -17.13
CA SER A 230 17.01 0.43 -18.07
C SER A 230 17.34 0.77 -19.54
N PRO A 231 17.21 2.02 -20.03
CA PRO A 231 17.59 2.34 -21.40
C PRO A 231 19.08 2.14 -21.68
N GLN A 232 19.97 2.59 -20.80
CA GLN A 232 21.42 2.41 -20.98
C GLN A 232 21.85 0.95 -20.77
N PHE A 233 21.18 0.22 -19.87
CA PHE A 233 21.44 -1.21 -19.63
C PHE A 233 21.07 -2.07 -20.84
N LEU A 234 19.97 -1.74 -21.52
CA LEU A 234 19.51 -2.41 -22.75
C LEU A 234 20.17 -1.84 -24.02
N ASP A 235 21.18 -0.98 -23.86
CA ASP A 235 21.88 -0.27 -24.95
C ASP A 235 20.95 0.49 -25.93
N LEU A 236 19.83 1.00 -25.41
CA LEU A 236 18.86 1.82 -26.12
C LEU A 236 19.42 3.25 -26.26
N ARG A 237 20.36 3.43 -27.19
CA ARG A 237 21.00 4.72 -27.49
C ARG A 237 20.35 5.37 -28.71
N ASN A 238 20.31 6.69 -28.71
CA ASN A 238 19.79 7.42 -29.87
C ASN A 238 20.78 7.32 -31.04
N GLN A 239 20.28 6.97 -32.23
CA GLN A 239 21.04 6.81 -33.48
C GLN A 239 22.12 5.70 -33.51
N ARG A 240 22.21 4.83 -32.49
CA ARG A 240 23.08 3.64 -32.47
C ARG A 240 22.48 2.55 -31.56
N GLY A 241 22.81 1.29 -31.80
CA GLY A 241 22.36 0.18 -30.95
C GLY A 241 20.95 -0.31 -31.29
N LEU A 242 20.28 -0.95 -30.33
CA LEU A 242 19.05 -1.71 -30.58
C LEU A 242 17.93 -0.87 -31.22
N TRP A 243 17.83 0.43 -30.91
CA TRP A 243 16.85 1.31 -31.56
C TRP A 243 17.10 1.49 -33.05
N SER A 244 18.33 1.63 -33.51
CA SER A 244 18.62 1.69 -34.96
C SER A 244 18.46 0.33 -35.63
N GLU A 245 18.78 -0.76 -34.93
CA GLU A 245 18.64 -2.12 -35.46
C GLU A 245 17.18 -2.58 -35.57
N SER A 246 16.31 -2.06 -34.71
CA SER A 246 14.87 -2.36 -34.70
C SER A 246 14.02 -1.35 -35.46
N ASP A 247 14.62 -0.50 -36.31
CA ASP A 247 13.96 0.62 -36.99
C ASP A 247 13.09 1.49 -36.04
N TYR A 248 13.66 1.81 -34.87
CA TYR A 248 13.02 2.55 -33.78
C TYR A 248 11.71 1.95 -33.26
N GLY A 249 11.44 0.68 -33.58
CA GLY A 249 10.20 -0.01 -33.23
C GLY A 249 9.03 0.36 -34.15
N SER A 250 9.30 0.79 -35.39
CA SER A 250 8.26 1.04 -36.39
C SER A 250 7.42 -0.22 -36.63
N ASP A 251 6.11 -0.03 -36.80
CA ASP A 251 5.13 -1.12 -37.01
C ASP A 251 5.05 -2.18 -35.89
N VAL A 252 5.61 -1.89 -34.71
CA VAL A 252 5.49 -2.74 -33.52
C VAL A 252 4.40 -2.20 -32.59
N ILE A 253 3.43 -3.04 -32.26
CA ILE A 253 2.38 -2.71 -31.28
C ILE A 253 2.78 -3.30 -29.93
N ILE A 254 3.13 -2.43 -28.98
CA ILE A 254 3.48 -2.84 -27.62
C ILE A 254 2.24 -2.67 -26.73
N GLY A 255 1.60 -3.79 -26.39
CA GLY A 255 0.55 -3.82 -25.37
C GLY A 255 1.17 -3.90 -23.98
N LEU A 256 0.96 -2.88 -23.15
CA LEU A 256 1.43 -2.86 -21.77
C LEU A 256 0.23 -3.01 -20.82
N PHE A 257 0.13 -4.14 -20.14
CA PHE A 257 -0.76 -4.29 -18.98
C PHE A 257 -0.07 -3.69 -17.77
N ASP A 258 -0.40 -2.44 -17.45
CA ASP A 258 0.20 -1.73 -16.34
C ASP A 258 -0.83 -1.08 -15.43
N THR A 259 -0.50 -1.04 -14.13
CA THR A 259 -1.37 -0.55 -13.05
C THR A 259 -1.03 0.88 -12.62
N GLY A 260 -0.14 1.60 -13.32
CA GLY A 260 0.37 2.90 -12.85
C GLY A 260 0.99 3.88 -13.85
N ILE A 261 1.14 3.55 -15.13
CA ILE A 261 1.68 4.43 -16.17
C ILE A 261 0.53 5.15 -16.87
N TRP A 262 0.73 6.44 -17.09
CA TRP A 262 -0.26 7.37 -17.65
C TRP A 262 -0.02 7.56 -19.16
N PRO A 263 -1.01 7.27 -20.03
CA PRO A 263 -0.90 7.49 -21.48
C PRO A 263 -0.60 8.95 -21.85
N GLU A 264 -0.89 9.90 -20.95
CA GLU A 264 -0.65 11.33 -21.14
C GLU A 264 0.82 11.73 -20.89
N ARG A 265 1.68 10.79 -20.47
CA ARG A 265 3.12 11.04 -20.32
C ARG A 265 3.76 11.24 -21.69
N ARG A 266 4.74 12.14 -21.77
CA ARG A 266 5.53 12.40 -22.99
C ARG A 266 6.13 11.15 -23.64
N SER A 267 6.39 10.09 -22.87
CA SER A 267 6.89 8.81 -23.37
C SER A 267 5.90 8.03 -24.25
N PHE A 268 4.62 8.42 -24.26
CA PHE A 268 3.55 7.85 -25.10
C PHE A 268 2.99 8.86 -26.11
N LEU A 269 3.63 10.02 -26.27
CA LEU A 269 3.27 10.94 -27.35
C LEU A 269 3.63 10.30 -28.68
N ASP A 270 2.66 10.23 -29.57
CA ASP A 270 2.79 9.77 -30.96
C ASP A 270 3.36 10.86 -31.88
N LEU A 271 3.87 11.95 -31.31
CA LEU A 271 4.45 13.06 -32.05
C LEU A 271 5.65 12.56 -32.87
N ASN A 272 5.52 12.64 -34.21
CA ASN A 272 6.46 12.12 -35.20
C ASN A 272 6.41 10.60 -35.47
N LEU A 273 5.40 9.88 -34.98
CA LEU A 273 5.09 8.52 -35.44
C LEU A 273 4.25 8.56 -36.74
N GLY A 274 4.34 7.49 -37.53
CA GLY A 274 3.53 7.32 -38.74
C GLY A 274 2.06 7.03 -38.46
N LEU A 275 1.27 6.84 -39.51
CA LEU A 275 -0.13 6.44 -39.37
C LEU A 275 -0.26 5.10 -38.66
N VAL A 276 -1.30 4.94 -37.84
CA VAL A 276 -1.65 3.67 -37.21
C VAL A 276 -1.77 2.58 -38.29
N PRO A 277 -1.13 1.40 -38.13
CA PRO A 277 -1.17 0.35 -39.14
C PRO A 277 -2.61 -0.09 -39.44
N SER A 278 -2.96 -0.20 -40.72
CA SER A 278 -4.33 -0.50 -41.18
C SER A 278 -4.88 -1.85 -40.73
N TRP A 279 -4.00 -2.77 -40.33
CA TRP A 279 -4.35 -4.08 -39.79
C TRP A 279 -4.62 -4.06 -38.27
N TRP A 280 -4.32 -2.97 -37.57
CA TRP A 280 -4.59 -2.82 -36.15
C TRP A 280 -6.08 -2.56 -35.89
N LYS A 281 -6.67 -3.32 -34.98
CA LYS A 281 -8.10 -3.26 -34.64
C LYS A 281 -8.38 -2.79 -33.20
N GLY A 282 -7.34 -2.41 -32.46
CA GLY A 282 -7.48 -1.90 -31.10
C GLY A 282 -7.95 -0.44 -31.09
N VAL A 283 -8.43 -0.01 -29.92
CA VAL A 283 -8.85 1.36 -29.66
C VAL A 283 -7.91 1.93 -28.61
N CYS A 284 -7.33 3.11 -28.86
CA CYS A 284 -6.54 3.86 -27.88
C CYS A 284 -7.43 4.63 -26.92
#